data_AF-A0A1U8LW10-F1
#
_entry.id   AF-A0A1U8LW10-F1
#
_cell.length_a   1.000
_cell.length_b   1.000
_cell.length_c   1.000
_cell.angle_alpha   90.00
_cell.angle_beta   90.00
_cell.angle_gamma   90.00
#
_symmetry.space_group_name_H-M   'P 1'
#
loop_
_entity.id
_entity.type
_entity.pdbx_description
1 polymer ?
#
loop_
_entity_poly.entity_id
_entity_poly.type
_entity_poly.pdbx_seq_one_letter_code
_entity_poly.pdbx_strand_id
1 'polypeptide(L)'
;MASSDSTPAVPISAPLAPKKENNTPVGSKIAELNESRAELLSRIQGLKMDLQNWRSKLDTQVKIYRDELTDLKKTLNVEVDQLRTEFQDLRNTLHQQHEDVTASLRNLGCFAAAGCFRRC
;
A
#
# COMPACT_ATOMS: atom_id res chain seq x y z
N MET A 1 -39.91 29.87 -40.16
CA MET A 1 -40.19 31.18 -39.55
C MET A 1 -38.87 31.95 -39.56
N ALA A 2 -38.55 32.63 -40.67
CA ALA A 2 -38.94 34.00 -41.02
C ALA A 2 -37.98 35.03 -40.38
N SER A 3 -37.26 35.73 -41.26
CA SER A 3 -36.23 36.75 -41.04
C SER A 3 -36.76 38.02 -40.36
N SER A 4 -35.84 38.84 -39.83
CA SER A 4 -35.88 40.30 -40.03
C SER A 4 -34.51 40.93 -39.78
N ASP A 5 -34.00 41.53 -40.85
CA ASP A 5 -32.86 42.43 -40.95
C ASP A 5 -33.34 43.88 -40.81
N SER A 6 -32.54 44.77 -40.21
CA SER A 6 -32.63 46.24 -40.41
C SER A 6 -31.45 46.96 -39.71
N THR A 7 -30.45 47.33 -40.49
CA THR A 7 -29.52 48.47 -40.27
C THR A 7 -30.09 49.73 -41.00
N PRO A 8 -29.55 50.98 -40.97
CA PRO A 8 -28.38 51.58 -40.27
C PRO A 8 -28.58 53.05 -39.74
N ALA A 9 -27.62 53.61 -38.97
CA ALA A 9 -27.07 54.98 -39.14
C ALA A 9 -26.11 55.40 -38.00
N VAL A 10 -24.85 55.67 -38.35
CA VAL A 10 -23.93 56.64 -37.69
C VAL A 10 -24.20 58.03 -38.32
N PRO A 11 -23.81 59.21 -37.76
CA PRO A 11 -22.56 59.46 -37.03
C PRO A 11 -22.57 60.57 -35.93
N ILE A 12 -21.40 60.76 -35.30
CA ILE A 12 -20.78 62.04 -34.87
C ILE A 12 -20.35 62.13 -33.38
N SER A 13 -19.04 62.37 -33.26
CA SER A 13 -18.28 63.09 -32.22
C SER A 13 -17.79 62.37 -30.96
N ALA A 14 -16.45 62.20 -30.95
CA ALA A 14 -15.59 61.97 -29.79
C ALA A 14 -15.81 63.00 -28.66
N PRO A 15 -15.41 62.66 -27.42
CA PRO A 15 -14.05 63.01 -27.00
C PRO A 15 -13.26 61.83 -26.44
N LEU A 16 -12.10 61.61 -27.04
CA LEU A 16 -10.81 61.31 -26.39
C LEU A 16 -10.91 60.92 -24.91
N ALA A 17 -11.11 59.63 -24.63
CA ALA A 17 -10.64 59.06 -23.38
C ALA A 17 -9.13 58.87 -23.52
N PRO A 18 -8.29 59.49 -22.66
CA PRO A 18 -6.88 59.23 -22.69
C PRO A 18 -6.71 57.74 -22.35
N LYS A 19 -6.21 56.96 -23.31
CA LYS A 19 -5.39 55.80 -23.00
C LYS A 19 -4.35 56.33 -22.02
N LYS A 20 -4.55 56.04 -20.73
CA LYS A 20 -3.56 56.25 -19.68
C LYS A 20 -2.42 55.31 -20.06
N GLU A 21 -1.60 55.83 -20.95
CA GLU A 21 -0.34 55.29 -21.37
C GLU A 21 0.38 54.99 -20.07
N ASN A 22 0.51 53.70 -19.79
CA ASN A 22 1.23 53.19 -18.66
C ASN A 22 2.71 53.45 -18.93
N ASN A 23 3.11 54.71 -18.88
CA ASN A 23 4.49 55.17 -18.85
C ASN A 23 5.00 55.01 -17.43
N THR A 24 4.86 53.79 -16.87
CA THR A 24 5.76 53.40 -15.79
C THR A 24 7.16 53.38 -16.39
N PRO A 25 8.18 53.92 -15.70
CA PRO A 25 9.54 53.89 -16.21
C PRO A 25 9.89 52.45 -16.58
N VAL A 26 10.42 52.22 -17.78
CA VAL A 26 10.79 50.88 -18.26
C VAL A 26 11.62 50.13 -17.21
N GLY A 27 12.43 50.85 -16.43
CA GLY A 27 13.17 50.33 -15.27
C GLY A 27 12.28 49.72 -14.16
N SER A 28 11.14 50.31 -13.83
CA SER A 28 10.18 49.76 -12.84
C SER A 28 9.57 48.44 -13.33
N LYS A 29 9.20 48.37 -14.62
CA LYS A 29 8.68 47.15 -15.23
C LYS A 29 9.72 46.02 -15.24
N ILE A 30 10.98 46.35 -15.52
CA ILE A 30 12.11 45.40 -15.47
C ILE A 30 12.34 44.91 -14.04
N ALA A 31 12.26 45.78 -13.04
CA ALA A 31 12.40 45.39 -11.63
C ALA A 31 11.29 44.42 -11.19
N GLU A 32 10.02 44.72 -11.49
CA GLU A 32 8.89 43.83 -11.21
C GLU A 32 9.04 42.47 -11.90
N LEU A 33 9.47 42.45 -13.17
CA LEU A 33 9.73 41.21 -13.90
C LEU A 33 10.85 40.39 -13.26
N ASN A 34 11.94 41.04 -12.83
CA ASN A 34 13.03 40.36 -12.15
C ASN A 34 12.61 39.77 -10.80
N GLU A 35 11.80 40.49 -10.02
CA GLU A 35 11.25 39.98 -8.77
C GLU A 35 10.36 38.75 -9.02
N SER A 36 9.42 38.86 -9.98
CA SER A 36 8.55 37.73 -10.35
C SER A 36 9.35 36.50 -10.82
N ARG A 37 10.48 36.72 -11.50
CA ARG A 37 11.39 35.66 -11.94
C ARG A 37 12.09 35.01 -10.74
N ALA A 38 12.54 35.80 -9.77
CA ALA A 38 13.17 35.29 -8.55
C ALA A 38 12.17 34.46 -7.72
N GLU A 39 10.95 34.97 -7.53
CA GLU A 39 9.87 34.25 -6.85
C GLU A 39 9.54 32.92 -7.54
N LEU A 40 9.41 32.93 -8.87
CA LEU A 40 9.11 31.73 -9.63
C LEU A 40 10.22 30.68 -9.50
N LEU A 41 11.49 31.11 -9.56
CA LEU A 41 12.64 30.22 -9.35
C LEU A 41 12.66 29.63 -7.94
N SER A 42 12.36 30.43 -6.92
CA SER A 42 12.24 29.97 -5.54
C SER A 42 11.11 28.93 -5.39
N ARG A 43 9.94 29.19 -5.99
CA ARG A 43 8.80 28.27 -6.00
C ARG A 43 9.16 26.93 -6.66
N ILE A 44 9.84 26.97 -7.80
CA ILE A 44 10.28 25.77 -8.53
C ILE A 44 11.29 24.97 -7.70
N GLN A 45 12.24 25.64 -7.05
CA GLN A 45 13.21 24.98 -6.17
C GLN A 45 12.53 24.33 -4.96
N GLY A 46 11.56 25.02 -4.34
CA GLY A 46 10.75 24.47 -3.25
C GLY A 46 9.99 23.22 -3.69
N LEU A 47 9.25 23.29 -4.80
CA LEU A 47 8.52 22.13 -5.35
C LEU A 47 9.43 20.95 -5.69
N LYS A 48 10.63 21.23 -6.21
CA LYS A 48 11.63 20.19 -6.49
C LYS A 48 12.08 19.51 -5.19
N MET A 49 12.34 20.28 -4.13
CA MET A 49 12.72 19.74 -2.82
C MET A 49 11.59 18.88 -2.23
N ASP A 50 10.36 19.38 -2.29
CA ASP A 50 9.19 18.66 -1.81
C ASP A 50 9.03 17.33 -2.54
N LEU A 51 9.13 17.32 -3.88
CA LEU A 51 9.00 16.11 -4.68
C LEU A 51 10.08 15.08 -4.35
N GLN A 52 11.32 15.52 -4.11
CA GLN A 52 12.39 14.64 -3.63
C GLN A 52 12.10 14.06 -2.26
N ASN A 53 11.60 14.87 -1.33
CA ASN A 53 11.21 14.42 0.00
C ASN A 53 10.05 13.41 -0.05
N TRP A 54 9.02 13.68 -0.85
CA TRP A 54 7.90 12.77 -1.08
C TRP A 54 8.37 11.44 -1.68
N ARG A 55 9.27 11.48 -2.66
CA ARG A 55 9.88 10.27 -3.23
C ARG A 55 10.62 9.46 -2.17
N SER A 56 11.48 10.10 -1.38
CA SER A 56 12.22 9.41 -0.30
C SER A 56 11.29 8.77 0.74
N LYS A 57 10.21 9.46 1.12
CA LYS A 57 9.21 8.93 2.06
C LYS A 57 8.48 7.72 1.48
N LEU A 58 8.06 7.80 0.22
CA LEU A 58 7.40 6.70 -0.47
C LEU A 58 8.32 5.48 -0.59
N ASP A 59 9.56 5.68 -1.04
CA ASP A 59 10.55 4.60 -1.16
C ASP A 59 10.78 3.91 0.19
N THR A 60 10.81 4.68 1.28
CA THR A 60 10.94 4.15 2.66
C THR A 60 9.72 3.34 3.06
N GLN A 61 8.50 3.85 2.85
CA GLN A 61 7.27 3.14 3.19
C GLN A 61 7.13 1.84 2.40
N VAL A 62 7.39 1.87 1.09
CA VAL A 62 7.36 0.67 0.25
C VAL A 62 8.33 -0.38 0.74
N LYS A 63 9.54 0.03 1.14
CA LYS A 63 10.53 -0.88 1.71
C LYS A 63 10.06 -1.49 3.03
N ILE A 64 9.57 -0.67 3.96
CA ILE A 64 9.05 -1.13 5.25
C ILE A 64 7.92 -2.15 5.06
N TYR A 65 6.91 -1.83 4.25
CA TYR A 65 5.79 -2.75 4.03
C TYR A 65 6.21 -4.04 3.35
N ARG A 66 7.19 -3.99 2.45
CA ARG A 66 7.75 -5.19 1.83
C ARG A 66 8.47 -6.07 2.86
N ASP A 67 9.24 -5.47 3.74
CA ASP A 67 9.99 -6.18 4.77
C ASP A 67 9.03 -6.80 5.80
N GLU A 68 8.07 -6.03 6.31
CA GLU A 68 7.02 -6.50 7.23
C GLU A 68 6.20 -7.64 6.64
N LEU A 69 5.78 -7.54 5.36
CA LEU A 69 5.03 -8.60 4.69
C LEU A 69 5.88 -9.88 4.53
N THR A 70 7.17 -9.71 4.23
CA THR A 70 8.10 -10.83 4.09
C THR A 70 8.29 -11.54 5.42
N ASP A 71 8.45 -10.78 6.50
CA ASP A 71 8.65 -11.33 7.84
C ASP A 71 7.37 -11.98 8.38
N LEU A 72 6.20 -11.36 8.17
CA LEU A 72 4.92 -11.98 8.51
C LEU A 72 4.72 -13.31 7.79
N LYS A 73 5.05 -13.38 6.49
CA LYS A 73 4.99 -14.62 5.71
C LYS A 73 5.93 -15.70 6.26
N LYS A 74 7.15 -15.33 6.67
CA LYS A 74 8.08 -16.28 7.29
C LYS A 74 7.53 -16.81 8.61
N THR A 75 7.05 -15.93 9.48
CA THR A 75 6.47 -16.33 10.78
C THR A 75 5.30 -17.29 10.58
N LEU A 76 4.37 -16.97 9.68
CA LEU A 76 3.23 -17.84 9.38
C LEU A 76 3.68 -19.22 8.86
N ASN A 77 4.66 -19.25 7.95
CA ASN A 77 5.18 -20.53 7.44
C ASN A 77 5.79 -21.39 8.56
N VAL A 78 6.56 -20.77 9.47
CA VAL A 78 7.15 -21.47 10.62
C VAL A 78 6.07 -22.01 11.54
N GLU A 79 5.06 -21.21 11.87
CA GLU A 79 3.95 -21.63 12.74
C GLU A 79 3.15 -22.78 12.11
N VAL A 80 2.89 -22.73 10.79
CA VAL A 80 2.18 -23.79 10.08
C VAL A 80 2.99 -25.09 10.06
N ASP A 81 4.30 -25.03 9.79
CA ASP A 81 5.15 -26.22 9.76
C ASP A 81 5.35 -26.82 11.16
N GLN A 82 5.42 -25.97 12.18
CA GLN A 82 5.42 -26.42 13.58
C GLN A 82 4.11 -27.16 13.91
N LEU A 83 2.96 -26.57 13.60
CA LEU A 83 1.65 -27.18 13.87
C LEU A 83 1.47 -28.52 13.13
N ARG A 84 1.96 -28.62 11.88
CA ARG A 84 1.97 -29.88 11.13
C ARG A 84 2.80 -30.95 11.82
N THR A 85 3.97 -30.58 12.33
CA THR A 85 4.88 -31.48 13.04
C THR A 85 4.23 -31.97 14.34
N GLU A 86 3.69 -31.06 15.14
CA GLU A 86 3.00 -31.40 16.39
C GLU A 86 1.79 -32.31 16.15
N PHE A 87 1.00 -32.04 15.10
CA PHE A 87 -0.12 -32.89 14.73
C PHE A 87 0.32 -34.29 14.30
N GLN A 88 1.42 -34.39 13.53
CA GLN A 88 1.98 -35.66 13.10
C GLN A 88 2.50 -36.48 14.29
N ASP A 89 3.19 -35.84 15.23
CA ASP A 89 3.70 -36.48 16.44
C ASP A 89 2.56 -36.97 17.35
N LEU A 90 1.51 -36.17 17.49
CA LEU A 90 0.32 -36.56 18.24
C LEU A 90 -0.37 -37.78 17.60
N ARG A 91 -0.53 -37.78 16.27
CA ARG A 91 -1.09 -38.91 15.53
C ARG A 91 -0.25 -40.18 15.71
N ASN A 92 1.08 -40.06 15.65
CA ASN A 92 1.99 -41.18 15.85
C ASN A 92 1.88 -41.73 17.28
N THR A 93 1.81 -40.85 18.28
CA THR A 93 1.64 -41.23 19.69
C THR A 93 0.32 -41.95 19.92
N LEU A 94 -0.78 -41.42 19.37
CA LEU A 94 -2.10 -42.06 19.45
C LEU A 94 -2.10 -43.45 18.79
N HIS A 95 -1.45 -43.59 17.64
CA HIS A 95 -1.33 -44.87 16.96
C HIS A 95 -0.54 -45.87 17.78
N GLN A 96 0.59 -45.45 18.37
CA GLN A 96 1.37 -46.30 19.25
C GLN A 96 0.56 -46.76 20.48
N GLN A 97 -0.19 -45.84 21.11
CA GLN A 97 -1.08 -46.18 22.22
C GLN A 97 -2.14 -47.22 21.80
N HIS A 98 -2.71 -47.11 20.60
CA HIS A 98 -3.66 -48.09 20.09
C HIS A 98 -3.02 -49.48 19.90
N GLU A 99 -1.82 -49.54 19.33
CA GLU A 99 -1.07 -50.78 19.15
C GLU A 99 -0.71 -51.42 20.49
N ASP A 100 -0.28 -50.63 21.48
CA ASP A 100 0.10 -51.09 22.81
C ASP A 100 -1.12 -51.66 23.58
N VAL A 101 -2.27 -50.99 23.49
CA VAL A 101 -3.54 -51.47 24.08
C VAL A 101 -3.98 -52.76 23.40
N THR A 102 -3.92 -52.82 22.07
CA THR A 102 -4.29 -54.01 21.29
C THR A 102 -3.39 -55.19 21.63
N ALA A 103 -2.07 -54.98 21.74
CA ALA A 103 -1.11 -55.99 22.15
C ALA A 103 -1.38 -56.47 23.58
N SER A 104 -1.67 -55.56 24.50
CA SER A 104 -2.00 -55.88 25.90
C SER A 104 -3.26 -56.75 26.01
N LEU A 105 -4.31 -56.42 25.27
CA LEU A 105 -5.55 -57.21 25.21
C LEU A 105 -5.31 -58.61 24.63
N ARG A 106 -4.53 -58.72 23.54
CA ARG A 106 -4.16 -60.02 22.94
C ARG A 106 -3.40 -60.89 23.94
N ASN A 107 -2.45 -60.30 24.68
CA ASN A 107 -1.68 -61.02 25.69
C ASN A 107 -2.57 -61.53 26.82
N LEU A 108 -3.46 -60.69 27.36
CA LEU A 108 -4.42 -61.10 28.41
C LEU A 108 -5.35 -62.23 27.94
N GLY A 109 -5.86 -62.16 26.70
CA GLY A 109 -6.66 -63.24 26.10
C GLY A 109 -5.88 -64.56 25.97
N CYS A 110 -4.59 -64.49 25.64
CA CYS A 110 -3.72 -65.66 25.57
C CYS A 110 -3.46 -66.27 26.96
N PHE A 111 -3.25 -65.46 28.00
CA PHE A 111 -3.11 -65.94 29.38
C PHE A 111 -4.39 -66.59 29.88
N ALA A 112 -5.56 -66.05 29.53
CA ALA A 112 -6.85 -66.67 29.88
C ALA A 112 -7.01 -68.03 29.19
N ALA A 113 -6.70 -68.15 27.90
CA ALA A 113 -6.79 -69.42 27.16
C ALA A 113 -5.77 -70.47 27.63
N ALA A 114 -4.52 -70.07 27.91
CA ALA A 114 -3.48 -70.96 28.41
C ALA A 114 -3.71 -71.39 29.87
N GLY A 115 -4.33 -70.52 30.69
CA GLY A 115 -4.73 -70.83 32.07
C GLY A 115 -5.87 -71.84 32.14
N CYS A 116 -6.81 -71.82 31.17
CA CYS A 116 -7.86 -72.83 31.06
C CYS A 116 -7.32 -74.22 30.70
N PHE A 117 -6.24 -74.32 29.91
CA PHE A 117 -5.66 -75.60 29.49
C PHE A 117 -4.90 -76.36 30.59
N ARG A 118 -4.49 -75.70 31.68
CA ARG A 118 -3.75 -76.33 32.80
C ARG A 118 -4.64 -76.83 33.94
N ARG A 119 -5.97 -76.73 33.83
CA ARG A 119 -6.90 -77.00 34.94
C ARG A 119 -7.98 -78.04 34.64
N CYS A 120 -7.84 -78.81 33.56
CA CYS A 120 -8.64 -80.01 33.28
C CYS A 120 -7.74 -81.25 33.33
#